data_AF-A0A969SWT1-F1
#
_entry.id   AF-A0A969SWT1-F1
#
_cell.length_a   1.000
_cell.length_b   1.000
_cell.length_c   1.000
_cell.angle_alpha   90.00
_cell.angle_beta   90.00
_cell.angle_gamma   90.00
#
_symmetry.space_group_name_H-M   'P 1'
#
loop_
_entity.id
_entity.type
_entity.pdbx_description
1 polymer ?
#
loop_
_entity_poly.entity_id
_entity_poly.type
_entity_poly.pdbx_seq_one_letter_code
_entity_poly.pdbx_strand_id
1 'polypeptide(L)'
;MAKYCTVSISENRGRIRLRWTYKTHRYSLNWGMAYTPTYLKVARMTAHQIELDIESGNFDETLDKYKPDHRKSVPEQEKITAAELFERFIKFKDFGQAYY
;
A
#
# COMPACT_ATOMS: atom_id res chain seq x y z
N MET A 1 -3.38 24.59 18.80
CA MET A 1 -4.45 24.63 17.77
C MET A 1 -4.20 23.51 16.78
N ALA A 2 -5.10 22.52 16.73
CA ALA A 2 -4.97 21.37 15.84
C ALA A 2 -4.96 21.85 14.38
N LYS A 3 -3.89 21.56 13.66
CA LYS A 3 -3.76 21.89 12.24
C LYS A 3 -4.65 20.89 11.50
N TYR A 4 -5.86 21.31 11.12
CA TYR A 4 -6.80 20.49 10.36
C TYR A 4 -6.09 19.89 9.15
N CYS A 5 -6.02 18.56 9.10
CA CYS A 5 -5.37 17.84 8.02
C CYS A 5 -6.45 17.24 7.13
N THR A 6 -6.81 17.92 6.04
CA THR A 6 -7.81 17.41 5.10
C THR A 6 -7.21 16.37 4.17
N VAL A 7 -7.86 15.21 4.08
CA VAL A 7 -7.43 14.13 3.18
C VAL A 7 -8.14 14.24 1.83
N SER A 8 -7.36 14.56 0.80
CA SER A 8 -7.86 14.65 -0.58
C SER A 8 -7.87 13.29 -1.26
N ILE A 9 -8.95 12.98 -1.98
CA ILE A 9 -9.08 11.77 -2.81
C ILE A 9 -8.95 12.20 -4.27
N SER A 10 -8.08 11.51 -5.01
CA SER A 10 -7.81 11.79 -6.42
C SER A 10 -7.71 10.51 -7.23
N GLU A 11 -8.03 10.59 -8.52
CA GLU A 11 -7.70 9.55 -9.47
C GLU A 11 -6.22 9.64 -9.86
N ASN A 12 -5.56 8.48 -9.97
CA ASN A 12 -4.24 8.37 -10.54
C ASN A 12 -4.14 7.06 -11.33
N ARG A 13 -4.06 7.17 -12.66
CA ARG A 13 -3.98 6.03 -13.60
C ARG A 13 -5.11 5.01 -13.38
N GLY A 14 -6.36 5.47 -13.29
CA GLY A 14 -7.52 4.61 -13.03
C GLY A 14 -7.64 4.06 -11.61
N ARG A 15 -6.74 4.45 -10.70
CA ARG A 15 -6.73 4.00 -9.30
C ARG A 15 -6.97 5.13 -8.31
N ILE A 16 -7.49 4.79 -7.14
CA ILE A 16 -7.72 5.74 -6.06
C ILE A 16 -6.40 6.05 -5.34
N ARG A 17 -6.14 7.34 -5.13
CA ARG A 17 -5.01 7.87 -4.35
C ARG A 17 -5.52 8.88 -3.32
N LEU A 18 -5.16 8.66 -2.06
CA LEU A 18 -5.36 9.61 -0.97
C LEU A 18 -4.09 10.42 -0.73
N ARG A 19 -4.21 11.75 -0.54
CA ARG A 19 -3.09 12.67 -0.30
C ARG A 19 -3.42 13.70 0.76
N TRP A 20 -2.48 13.95 1.67
CA TRP A 20 -2.61 14.93 2.74
C TRP A 20 -1.26 15.43 3.22
N THR A 21 -1.26 16.45 4.07
CA THR A 21 -0.05 16.98 4.73
C THR A 21 -0.27 17.05 6.23
N TYR A 22 0.61 16.39 6.98
CA TYR A 22 0.57 16.37 8.44
C TYR A 22 1.96 16.62 9.01
N LYS A 23 2.08 17.50 10.02
CA LYS A 23 3.36 17.89 10.65
C LYS A 23 4.47 18.22 9.62
N THR A 24 4.15 18.98 8.57
CA THR A 24 5.09 19.38 7.50
C THR A 24 5.52 18.22 6.56
N HIS A 25 5.04 17.00 6.79
CA HIS A 25 5.29 15.85 5.94
C HIS A 25 4.13 15.61 4.98
N ARG A 26 4.45 15.35 3.71
CA ARG A 26 3.47 15.02 2.67
C ARG A 26 3.27 13.51 2.64
N TYR A 27 2.03 13.09 2.84
CA TYR A 27 1.65 11.69 2.80
C TYR A 27 0.86 11.38 1.53
N SER A 28 1.08 10.19 0.97
CA SER A 28 0.36 9.69 -0.18
C SER A 28 0.11 8.20 -0.03
N LEU A 29 -1.17 7.81 0.03
CA LEU A 29 -1.59 6.43 0.06
C LEU A 29 -2.17 6.03 -1.31
N ASN A 30 -1.44 5.19 -2.04
CA ASN A 30 -1.96 4.54 -3.24
C ASN A 30 -2.85 3.37 -2.81
N TRP A 31 -4.16 3.53 -2.90
CA TRP A 31 -5.12 2.59 -2.32
C TRP A 31 -5.25 1.30 -3.15
N GLY A 32 -4.85 1.34 -4.42
CA GLY A 32 -4.75 0.15 -5.28
C GLY A 32 -6.06 -0.27 -5.95
N MET A 33 -7.20 0.18 -5.43
CA MET A 33 -8.53 -0.04 -5.98
C MET A 33 -8.81 0.83 -7.20
N ALA A 34 -9.69 0.34 -8.08
CA ALA A 34 -10.18 1.08 -9.23
C ALA A 34 -10.97 2.32 -8.81
N TYR A 35 -10.91 3.38 -9.61
CA TYR A 35 -11.66 4.62 -9.39
C TYR A 35 -13.13 4.45 -9.77
N THR A 36 -13.90 3.74 -8.92
CA THR A 36 -15.34 3.51 -9.10
C THR A 36 -16.14 4.12 -7.95
N PRO A 37 -17.44 4.45 -8.15
CA PRO A 37 -18.29 5.03 -7.10
C PRO A 37 -18.34 4.20 -5.81
N THR A 38 -18.33 2.87 -5.93
CA THR A 38 -18.33 1.94 -4.79
C THR A 38 -17.04 2.07 -3.98
N TYR A 39 -15.88 1.99 -4.64
CA TYR A 39 -14.60 2.11 -3.96
C TYR A 39 -14.36 3.53 -3.45
N LEU A 40 -14.90 4.57 -4.10
CA LEU A 40 -14.85 5.94 -3.59
C LEU A 40 -15.55 6.13 -2.24
N LYS A 41 -16.66 5.41 -1.98
CA LYS A 41 -17.32 5.46 -0.67
C LYS A 41 -16.40 4.94 0.44
N VAL A 42 -15.74 3.81 0.19
CA VAL A 42 -14.81 3.20 1.15
C VAL A 42 -13.52 4.02 1.29
N ALA A 43 -13.04 4.64 0.20
CA ALA A 43 -11.93 5.59 0.25
C ALA A 43 -12.25 6.81 1.12
N ARG A 44 -13.48 7.34 1.04
CA ARG A 44 -13.94 8.43 1.94
C ARG A 44 -13.97 8.01 3.40
N MET A 45 -14.44 6.79 3.70
CA MET A 45 -14.37 6.27 5.07
C MET A 45 -12.93 6.18 5.57
N THR A 46 -12.02 5.71 4.72
CA THR A 46 -10.58 5.64 5.06
C THR A 46 -9.97 7.04 5.26
N ALA A 47 -10.37 8.01 4.44
CA ALA A 47 -9.96 9.40 4.58
C ALA A 47 -10.39 9.97 5.94
N HIS A 48 -11.64 9.79 6.33
CA HIS A 48 -12.12 10.21 7.65
C HIS A 48 -11.43 9.48 8.80
N GLN A 49 -11.12 8.19 8.65
CA GLN A 49 -10.34 7.47 9.66
C GLN A 49 -8.96 8.09 9.87
N ILE A 50 -8.28 8.48 8.78
CA ILE A 50 -6.98 9.17 8.85
C ILE A 50 -7.12 10.51 9.57
N GLU A 51 -8.16 11.28 9.24
CA GLU A 51 -8.43 12.58 9.86
C GLU A 51 -8.67 12.44 11.37
N LEU A 52 -9.50 11.49 11.78
CA LEU A 52 -9.77 11.19 13.20
C LEU A 52 -8.53 10.69 13.95
N ASP A 53 -7.70 9.85 13.31
CA ASP A 53 -6.48 9.36 13.92
C ASP A 53 -5.44 10.49 14.10
N ILE A 54 -5.40 11.44 13.16
CA ILE A 54 -4.57 12.65 13.29
C ILE A 54 -5.04 13.54 14.43
N GLU A 55 -6.36 13.75 14.55
CA GLU A 55 -6.95 14.57 15.61
C GLU A 55 -6.79 13.93 16.99
N SER A 56 -6.95 12.61 17.09
CA SER A 56 -6.80 11.86 18.34
C SER A 56 -5.35 11.54 18.72
N GLY A 57 -4.38 11.81 17.85
CA GLY A 57 -2.96 11.50 18.08
C GLY A 57 -2.58 10.03 17.86
N ASN A 58 -3.48 9.22 17.28
CA ASN A 58 -3.28 7.80 16.97
C ASN A 58 -2.91 7.55 15.49
N PHE A 59 -2.36 8.55 14.81
CA PHE A 59 -1.99 8.46 13.41
C PHE A 59 -0.83 7.49 13.20
N ASP A 60 -1.05 6.50 12.35
CA ASP A 60 -0.02 5.55 11.93
C ASP A 60 0.78 6.11 10.74
N GLU A 61 1.99 6.59 11.01
CA GLU A 61 2.89 7.16 10.01
C GLU A 61 3.36 6.13 8.95
N THR A 62 3.29 4.82 9.25
CA THR A 62 3.64 3.75 8.30
C THR A 62 2.58 3.53 7.22
N LEU A 63 1.36 4.02 7.47
CA LEU A 63 0.16 3.85 6.66
C LEU A 63 -0.35 2.41 6.56
N ASP A 64 0.23 1.45 7.28
CA ASP A 64 -0.15 0.04 7.19
C ASP A 64 -1.57 -0.22 7.71
N LYS A 65 -1.98 0.53 8.75
CA LYS A 65 -3.36 0.52 9.26
C LYS A 65 -4.41 0.82 8.18
N TYR A 66 -4.10 1.73 7.26
CA TYR A 66 -5.04 2.26 6.26
C TYR A 66 -5.01 1.51 4.93
N LYS A 67 -4.08 0.56 4.75
CA LYS A 67 -4.00 -0.25 3.54
C LYS A 67 -5.13 -1.30 3.52
N PRO A 68 -5.82 -1.47 2.38
CA PRO A 68 -6.85 -2.49 2.24
C PRO A 68 -6.24 -3.89 2.35
N ASP A 69 -6.95 -4.80 3.03
CA ASP A 69 -6.44 -6.11 3.49
C ASP A 69 -5.91 -7.04 2.39
N HIS A 70 -6.31 -6.86 1.12
CA HIS A 70 -5.74 -7.62 0.00
C HIS A 70 -4.23 -7.40 -0.21
N ARG A 71 -3.63 -6.40 0.47
CA ARG A 71 -2.17 -6.22 0.56
C ARG A 71 -1.54 -6.76 1.83
N LYS A 72 -2.33 -7.03 2.87
CA LYS A 72 -1.84 -7.61 4.13
C LYS A 72 -1.68 -9.13 4.05
N SER A 73 -2.24 -9.75 3.01
CA SER A 73 -2.25 -11.20 2.81
C SER A 73 -1.13 -11.73 1.91
N VAL A 74 -0.02 -11.01 1.76
CA VAL A 74 1.21 -11.69 1.37
C VAL A 74 1.78 -12.22 2.69
N PRO A 75 1.58 -13.52 3.05
CA PRO A 75 2.31 -14.11 4.16
C PRO A 75 3.77 -13.80 3.91
N GLU A 76 4.48 -13.35 4.95
CA GLU A 76 5.90 -12.96 4.91
C GLU A 76 6.62 -13.79 3.87
N GLN A 77 6.71 -13.27 2.64
CA GLN A 77 7.29 -14.02 1.55
C GLN A 77 8.72 -14.23 2.00
N GLU A 78 9.15 -15.49 2.07
CA GLU A 78 10.53 -15.84 2.36
C GLU A 78 11.39 -14.84 1.60
N LYS A 79 12.14 -14.01 2.33
CA LYS A 79 13.00 -12.99 1.74
C LYS A 79 14.15 -13.71 1.07
N ILE A 80 13.89 -14.28 -0.10
CA ILE A 80 14.88 -15.00 -0.88
C ILE A 80 15.87 -13.95 -1.39
N THR A 81 17.14 -14.17 -1.09
CA THR A 81 18.21 -13.31 -1.57
C THR A 81 18.38 -13.47 -3.07
N ALA A 82 18.96 -12.46 -3.73
CA ALA A 82 19.26 -12.55 -5.16
C ALA A 82 20.14 -13.76 -5.50
N ALA A 83 21.05 -14.14 -4.59
CA ALA A 83 21.91 -15.32 -4.72
C ALA A 83 21.09 -16.62 -4.71
N GLU A 84 20.21 -16.81 -3.73
CA GLU A 84 19.35 -18.01 -3.65
C GLU A 84 18.40 -18.12 -4.84
N LEU A 85 17.89 -16.98 -5.35
CA LEU A 85 17.08 -16.96 -6.57
C LEU A 85 17.87 -17.41 -7.80
N PHE A 86 19.14 -16.99 -7.89
CA PHE A 86 20.04 -17.38 -8.96
C PHE A 86 20.40 -18.88 -8.87
N GLU A 87 20.67 -19.40 -7.68
CA GLU A 87 20.92 -20.84 -7.48
C GLU A 87 19.73 -21.72 -7.88
N ARG A 88 18.50 -21.31 -7.51
CA ARG A 88 17.28 -22.00 -7.95
C ARG A 88 17.14 -21.98 -9.48
N PHE A 89 17.50 -20.87 -10.12
CA PHE A 89 17.48 -20.76 -11.58
C PHE A 89 18.51 -21.66 -12.26
N ILE A 90 19.75 -21.73 -11.77
CA ILE A 90 20.79 -22.62 -12.30
C ILE A 90 20.34 -24.08 -12.19
N LYS A 91 19.86 -24.51 -11.02
CA LYS A 91 19.31 -25.86 -10.83
C LYS A 91 18.21 -26.17 -11.84
N PHE A 92 17.27 -25.25 -12.04
CA PHE A 92 16.20 -25.43 -13.03
C PHE A 92 16.73 -25.59 -14.47
N LYS A 93 17.76 -24.82 -14.84
CA LYS A 93 18.40 -24.91 -16.17
C LYS A 93 19.17 -26.22 -16.37
N ASP A 94 19.91 -26.67 -15.35
CA ASP A 94 20.65 -27.93 -15.40
C ASP A 94 19.70 -29.14 -15.54
N PHE A 95 18.56 -29.13 -14.83
CA PHE A 95 17.52 -30.16 -14.99
C PHE A 95 16.87 -30.17 -16.39
N GLY A 96 16.84 -29.02 -17.08
CA GLY A 96 16.34 -28.92 -18.46
C GLY A 96 17.30 -29.48 -19.52
N GLN A 97 18.55 -29.78 -19.15
CA GLN A 97 19.59 -30.28 -20.04
C GLN A 97 19.77 -31.80 -19.99
N ALA A 98 19.10 -32.49 -19.05
CA ALA A 98 19.12 -33.95 -18.91
C ALA A 98 18.13 -34.70 -19.85
N TYR A 99 17.40 -33.96 -20.70
CA TYR A 99 16.41 -34.51 -21.64
C TYR A 99 16.75 -34.22 -23.13
N TYR A 100 18.04 -34.16 -23.46
CA TYR A 100 18.53 -34.22 -24.84
C TYR A 100 19.82 -35.05 -24.92
#